data_AF-A0A6P7GQ63-F1
#
_entry.id   AF-A0A6P7GQ63-F1
#
_cell.length_a   1.000
_cell.length_b   1.000
_cell.length_c   1.000
_cell.angle_alpha   90.00
_cell.angle_beta   90.00
_cell.angle_gamma   90.00
#
_symmetry.space_group_name_H-M   'P 1'
#
loop_
_entity.id
_entity.type
_entity.pdbx_description
1 polymer ?
#
loop_
_entity_poly.entity_id
_entity_poly.type
_entity_poly.pdbx_seq_one_letter_code
_entity_poly.pdbx_strand_id
1 'polypeptide(L)'
;MQAKEEKIAGKATRNNRKLSKKKKEVKKTRGTQNKCTMFCRNKDGMLLGDKTEKLNRCAEYFGELLNDKGQTETEMQQRGQEIEQQIQEAEPQQTQVPTEMEIITVIKDLKNNKNAGESEVPAEILKLGGNILQQKIADL
;
A
#
# COMPACT_ATOMS: atom_id res chain seq x y z
N MET A 1 -37.25 12.31 21.11
CA MET A 1 -35.91 11.69 21.29
C MET A 1 -35.08 11.63 19.99
N GLN A 2 -35.66 11.76 18.80
CA GLN A 2 -34.95 11.56 17.52
C GLN A 2 -34.04 12.72 17.03
N ALA A 3 -34.18 13.95 17.54
CA ALA A 3 -33.39 15.11 17.05
C ALA A 3 -31.94 15.20 17.60
N LYS A 4 -31.54 14.30 18.52
CA LYS A 4 -30.19 14.30 19.12
C LYS A 4 -29.19 13.42 18.37
N GLU A 5 -29.65 12.37 17.70
CA GLU A 5 -28.79 11.37 17.04
C GLU A 5 -28.23 11.89 15.70
N GLU A 6 -29.02 12.63 14.93
CA GLU A 6 -28.60 13.20 13.65
C GLU A 6 -27.45 14.23 13.79
N LYS A 7 -27.42 14.97 14.92
CA LYS A 7 -26.35 15.92 15.24
C LYS A 7 -25.01 15.26 15.58
N ILE A 8 -25.00 14.00 16.01
CA ILE A 8 -23.78 13.27 16.39
C ILE A 8 -23.12 12.70 15.12
N ALA A 9 -23.90 12.14 14.19
CA ALA A 9 -23.42 11.63 12.91
C ALA A 9 -22.80 12.74 12.02
N GLY A 10 -23.42 13.92 11.98
CA GLY A 10 -22.90 15.08 11.24
C GLY A 10 -21.60 15.68 11.81
N LYS A 11 -21.30 15.45 13.09
CA LYS A 11 -20.04 15.92 13.74
C LYS A 11 -18.87 14.96 13.47
N ALA A 12 -19.11 13.65 13.47
CA ALA A 12 -18.08 12.63 13.21
C ALA A 12 -17.51 12.72 11.78
N THR A 13 -18.37 12.88 10.78
CA THR A 13 -17.98 13.05 9.36
C THR A 13 -17.22 14.36 9.12
N ARG A 14 -17.64 15.45 9.76
CA ARG A 14 -16.98 16.77 9.68
C ARG A 14 -15.59 16.76 10.33
N ASN A 15 -15.39 15.98 11.39
CA ASN A 15 -14.08 15.79 12.04
C ASN A 15 -13.11 14.99 11.16
N ASN A 16 -13.56 13.95 10.47
CA ASN A 16 -12.70 13.17 9.57
C ASN A 16 -12.20 14.01 8.37
N ARG A 17 -13.04 14.90 7.82
CA ARG A 17 -12.63 15.83 6.76
C ARG A 17 -11.58 16.83 7.24
N LYS A 18 -11.72 17.34 8.48
CA LYS A 18 -10.72 18.23 9.10
C LYS A 18 -9.40 17.50 9.39
N LEU A 19 -9.47 16.26 9.85
CA LEU A 19 -8.30 15.42 10.11
C LEU A 19 -7.53 15.11 8.82
N SER A 20 -8.23 14.80 7.73
CA SER A 20 -7.64 14.57 6.41
C SER A 20 -6.93 15.83 5.88
N LYS A 21 -7.57 17.00 6.00
CA LYS A 21 -6.96 18.29 5.62
C LYS A 21 -5.70 18.58 6.43
N LYS A 22 -5.75 18.42 7.76
CA LYS A 22 -4.60 18.63 8.65
C LYS A 22 -3.44 17.68 8.33
N LYS A 23 -3.73 16.40 8.03
CA LYS A 23 -2.72 15.42 7.58
C LYS A 23 -2.07 15.82 6.25
N LYS A 24 -2.85 16.34 5.28
CA LYS A 24 -2.32 16.83 4.00
C LYS A 24 -1.42 18.05 4.18
N GLU A 25 -1.77 18.95 5.09
CA GLU A 25 -1.00 20.17 5.37
C GLU A 25 0.34 19.87 6.05
N VAL A 26 0.34 18.98 7.04
CA VAL A 26 1.57 18.48 7.70
C VAL A 26 2.52 17.78 6.72
N LYS A 27 1.98 17.09 5.70
CA LYS A 27 2.78 16.46 4.64
C LYS A 27 3.43 17.48 3.71
N LYS A 28 2.84 18.66 3.51
CA LYS A 28 3.40 19.72 2.65
C LYS A 28 4.52 20.50 3.35
N THR A 29 4.43 20.66 4.67
CA THR A 29 5.42 21.43 5.45
C THR A 29 6.65 20.62 5.85
N ARG A 30 6.54 19.28 5.91
CA ARG A 30 7.70 18.38 6.00
C ARG A 30 8.35 18.27 4.63
N GLY A 31 9.28 19.18 4.34
CA GLY A 31 10.12 19.15 3.14
C GLY A 31 10.73 17.77 2.89
N THR A 32 11.04 17.52 1.62
CA THR A 32 11.47 16.27 0.98
C THR A 32 12.74 15.65 1.58
N GLN A 33 12.72 15.24 2.84
CA GLN A 33 13.78 14.46 3.46
C GLN A 33 13.17 13.44 4.40
N ASN A 34 12.65 12.36 3.82
CA ASN A 34 12.70 11.10 4.52
C ASN A 34 13.90 10.36 3.96
N LYS A 35 15.10 10.66 4.49
CA LYS A 35 16.15 9.64 4.51
C LYS A 35 15.51 8.48 5.25
N CYS A 36 15.17 7.42 4.54
CA CYS A 36 14.52 6.26 5.13
C CYS A 36 15.55 5.58 6.03
N THR A 37 15.75 6.09 7.25
CA THR A 37 16.49 5.39 8.29
C THR A 37 15.56 4.31 8.81
N MET A 38 15.55 3.19 8.10
CA MET A 38 14.85 1.98 8.54
C MET A 38 15.58 1.44 9.77
N PHE A 39 15.16 1.90 10.94
CA PHE A 39 15.56 1.32 12.20
C PHE A 39 14.84 -0.02 12.37
N CYS A 40 15.60 -1.11 12.47
CA CYS A 40 15.05 -2.42 12.80
C CYS A 40 14.69 -2.44 14.29
N ARG A 41 13.54 -3.02 14.63
CA ARG A 41 13.09 -3.19 16.02
C ARG A 41 12.93 -4.66 16.34
N ASN A 42 13.20 -5.03 17.59
CA ASN A 42 12.85 -6.34 18.12
C ASN A 42 11.33 -6.45 18.33
N LYS A 43 10.85 -7.63 18.76
CA LYS A 43 9.43 -7.88 19.03
C LYS A 43 8.85 -6.96 20.11
N ASP A 44 9.66 -6.59 21.10
CA ASP A 44 9.29 -5.71 22.21
C ASP A 44 9.32 -4.21 21.82
N GLY A 45 9.69 -3.89 20.57
CA GLY A 45 9.71 -2.53 20.03
C GLY A 45 10.99 -1.73 20.32
N MET A 46 12.02 -2.34 20.92
CA MET A 46 13.34 -1.73 21.10
C MET A 46 14.15 -1.70 19.79
N LEU A 47 14.95 -0.66 19.59
CA LEU A 47 15.80 -0.52 18.41
C LEU A 47 16.96 -1.53 18.45
N LEU A 48 17.17 -2.23 17.33
CA LEU A 48 18.32 -3.09 17.11
C LEU A 48 19.44 -2.29 16.42
N GLY A 49 20.56 -2.15 17.12
CA GLY A 49 21.74 -1.44 16.62
C GLY A 49 22.64 -2.36 15.81
N ASP A 50 22.86 -3.58 16.31
CA ASP A 50 23.86 -4.47 15.79
C ASP A 50 23.42 -5.20 14.50
N LYS A 51 24.39 -5.53 13.64
CA LYS A 51 24.13 -6.20 12.36
C LYS A 51 23.67 -7.64 12.57
N THR A 52 24.20 -8.34 13.58
CA THR A 52 23.84 -9.74 13.84
C THR A 52 22.43 -9.85 14.40
N GLU A 53 22.05 -8.95 15.30
CA GLU A 53 20.69 -8.85 15.85
C GLU A 53 19.64 -8.64 14.76
N LYS A 54 19.94 -7.80 13.75
CA LYS A 54 19.05 -7.56 12.60
C LYS A 54 18.86 -8.80 11.76
N LEU A 55 19.92 -9.58 11.52
CA LEU A 55 19.84 -10.83 10.78
C LEU A 55 19.01 -11.87 11.54
N ASN A 56 19.22 -11.98 12.85
CA ASN A 56 18.45 -12.90 13.69
C ASN A 56 16.97 -12.52 13.73
N ARG A 57 16.65 -11.21 13.87
CA ARG A 57 15.27 -10.73 13.82
C ARG A 57 14.62 -10.98 12.46
N CYS A 58 15.38 -10.85 11.37
CA CYS A 58 14.93 -11.18 10.03
C CYS A 58 14.59 -12.68 9.94
N ALA A 59 15.52 -13.56 10.33
CA ALA A 59 15.32 -15.01 10.31
C ALA A 59 14.11 -15.45 11.15
N GLU A 60 13.95 -14.88 12.34
CA GLU A 60 12.80 -15.12 13.21
C GLU A 60 11.49 -14.68 12.55
N TYR A 61 11.44 -13.45 11.99
CA TYR A 61 10.26 -12.94 11.31
C TYR A 61 9.87 -13.80 10.09
N PHE A 62 10.85 -14.19 9.28
CA PHE A 62 10.62 -15.08 8.14
C PHE A 62 10.14 -16.46 8.59
N GLY A 63 10.73 -17.01 9.65
CA GLY A 63 10.31 -18.29 10.23
C GLY A 63 8.88 -18.24 10.75
N GLU A 64 8.44 -17.15 11.38
CA GLU A 64 7.06 -17.00 11.87
C GLU A 64 6.05 -16.74 10.75
N LEU A 65 6.42 -15.96 9.74
CA LEU A 65 5.49 -15.55 8.68
C LEU A 65 5.31 -16.63 7.62
N LEU A 66 6.39 -17.32 7.24
CA LEU A 66 6.38 -18.29 6.14
C LEU A 66 6.24 -19.73 6.62
N ASN A 67 6.71 -20.05 7.83
CA ASN A 67 6.55 -21.38 8.42
C ASN A 67 5.50 -21.27 9.51
N ASP A 68 4.23 -21.25 9.12
CA ASP A 68 3.15 -21.36 10.07
C ASP A 68 3.26 -22.72 10.77
N LYS A 69 3.76 -22.73 12.01
CA LYS A 69 3.98 -23.96 12.79
C LYS A 69 2.66 -24.70 13.10
N GLY A 70 1.52 -24.09 12.79
CA GLY A 70 0.20 -24.66 12.94
C GLY A 70 -0.34 -25.39 11.71
N GLN A 71 0.25 -25.23 10.53
CA GLN A 71 -0.26 -25.86 9.31
C GLN A 71 0.58 -27.07 8.91
N THR A 72 -0.08 -28.21 8.76
CA THR A 72 0.56 -29.42 8.23
C THR A 72 0.88 -29.23 6.74
N GLU A 73 1.94 -29.86 6.21
CA GLU A 73 2.31 -29.79 4.79
C GLU A 73 1.12 -30.09 3.86
N THR A 74 0.25 -31.02 4.29
CA THR A 74 -1.00 -31.38 3.63
C THR A 74 -2.02 -30.23 3.55
N GLU A 75 -2.12 -29.38 4.58
CA GLU A 75 -3.03 -28.22 4.60
C GLU A 75 -2.53 -27.10 3.67
N MET A 76 -1.21 -26.92 3.57
CA MET A 76 -0.62 -25.97 2.62
C MET A 76 -0.87 -26.40 1.17
N GLN A 77 -0.76 -27.70 0.89
CA GLN A 77 -1.04 -28.26 -0.43
C GLN A 77 -2.52 -28.14 -0.81
N GLN A 78 -3.44 -28.45 0.12
CA GLN A 78 -4.88 -28.28 -0.10
C GLN A 78 -5.24 -26.82 -0.38
N ARG A 79 -4.71 -25.88 0.40
CA ARG A 79 -4.91 -24.44 0.16
C ARG A 79 -4.37 -24.00 -1.20
N GLY A 80 -3.21 -24.51 -1.63
CA GLY A 80 -2.66 -24.23 -2.96
C GLY A 80 -3.60 -24.70 -4.07
N GLN A 81 -4.14 -25.92 -3.94
CA GLN A 81 -5.09 -26.50 -4.90
C GLN A 81 -6.42 -25.75 -4.93
N GLU A 82 -6.95 -25.31 -3.78
CA GLU A 82 -8.16 -24.49 -3.70
C GLU A 82 -7.99 -23.14 -4.41
N ILE A 83 -6.81 -22.51 -4.28
CA ILE A 83 -6.49 -21.26 -4.96
C ILE A 83 -6.42 -21.47 -6.48
N GLU A 84 -5.76 -22.55 -6.93
CA GLU A 84 -5.69 -22.88 -8.35
C GLU A 84 -7.07 -23.16 -8.96
N GLN A 85 -7.94 -23.87 -8.25
CA GLN A 85 -9.32 -24.11 -8.68
C GLN A 85 -10.11 -22.80 -8.78
N GLN A 86 -9.99 -21.91 -7.79
CA GLN A 86 -10.65 -20.59 -7.84
C GLN A 86 -10.16 -19.72 -9.00
N ILE A 87 -8.88 -19.80 -9.38
CA ILE A 87 -8.33 -19.06 -10.53
C ILE A 87 -8.84 -19.65 -11.85
N GLN A 88 -8.98 -20.98 -11.94
CA GLN A 88 -9.49 -21.66 -13.14
C GLN A 88 -11.01 -21.47 -13.32
N GLU A 89 -11.76 -21.40 -12.23
CA GLU A 89 -13.21 -21.18 -12.24
C GLU A 89 -13.59 -19.69 -12.33
N ALA A 90 -12.65 -18.78 -12.13
CA ALA A 90 -12.88 -17.36 -12.35
C ALA A 90 -13.10 -17.09 -13.84
N GLU A 91 -14.36 -16.81 -14.20
CA GLU A 91 -14.70 -16.29 -15.51
C GLU A 91 -13.83 -15.05 -15.80
N PRO A 92 -13.21 -14.93 -16.99
CA PRO A 92 -12.39 -13.78 -17.32
C PRO A 92 -13.27 -12.54 -17.24
N GLN A 93 -13.12 -11.78 -16.16
CA GLN A 93 -13.76 -10.49 -16.03
C GLN A 93 -13.23 -9.64 -17.19
N GLN A 94 -14.11 -9.30 -18.14
CA GLN A 94 -13.83 -8.26 -19.11
C GLN A 94 -13.69 -6.94 -18.35
N THR A 95 -12.49 -6.68 -17.84
CA THR A 95 -12.13 -5.36 -17.36
C THR A 95 -12.16 -4.42 -18.55
N GLN A 96 -13.02 -3.41 -18.45
CA GLN A 96 -13.10 -2.35 -19.43
C GLN A 96 -11.76 -1.63 -19.52
N VAL A 97 -11.41 -1.19 -20.74
CA VAL A 97 -10.22 -0.35 -20.95
C VAL A 97 -10.38 0.91 -20.08
N PRO A 98 -9.39 1.25 -19.25
CA PRO A 98 -9.47 2.40 -18.38
C PRO A 98 -9.60 3.69 -19.21
N THR A 99 -10.41 4.62 -18.74
CA THR A 99 -10.56 5.93 -19.37
C THR A 99 -9.31 6.79 -19.10
N GLU A 100 -8.95 7.69 -20.01
CA GLU A 100 -7.84 8.64 -19.81
C GLU A 100 -7.91 9.36 -18.45
N MET A 101 -9.12 9.77 -18.04
CA MET A 101 -9.34 10.43 -16.76
C MET A 101 -9.05 9.54 -15.54
N GLU A 102 -9.30 8.24 -15.64
CA GLU A 102 -8.99 7.27 -14.59
C GLU A 102 -7.48 7.12 -14.48
N ILE A 103 -6.78 7.00 -15.60
CA ILE A 103 -5.31 6.92 -15.67
C ILE A 103 -4.67 8.17 -15.04
N ILE A 104 -5.14 9.36 -15.42
CA ILE A 104 -4.66 10.63 -14.86
C ILE A 104 -4.88 10.68 -13.34
N THR A 105 -6.03 10.18 -12.86
CA THR A 105 -6.35 10.15 -11.43
C THR A 105 -5.42 9.20 -10.67
N VAL A 106 -5.20 8.00 -11.20
CA VAL A 106 -4.28 7.01 -10.63
C VAL A 106 -2.86 7.56 -10.56
N ILE A 107 -2.37 8.17 -11.65
CA ILE A 107 -1.02 8.78 -11.69
C ILE A 107 -0.86 9.85 -10.61
N LYS A 108 -1.89 10.68 -10.38
CA LYS A 108 -1.87 11.71 -9.32
C LYS A 108 -1.84 11.10 -7.91
N ASP A 109 -2.54 9.99 -7.71
CA ASP A 109 -2.66 9.32 -6.41
C ASP A 109 -1.47 8.42 -6.05
N LEU A 110 -0.54 8.17 -6.98
CA LEU A 110 0.70 7.46 -6.70
C LEU A 110 1.45 8.08 -5.51
N LYS A 111 2.11 7.26 -4.70
CA LYS A 111 2.89 7.75 -3.55
C LYS A 111 4.29 8.14 -4.02
N ASN A 112 4.73 9.33 -3.62
CA ASN A 112 6.10 9.79 -3.88
C ASN A 112 7.11 9.06 -2.98
N ASN A 113 8.38 9.04 -3.42
CA ASN A 113 9.54 8.44 -2.76
C ASN A 113 9.33 6.95 -2.47
N LYS A 114 8.70 6.25 -3.41
CA LYS A 114 8.65 4.79 -3.45
C LYS A 114 9.72 4.31 -4.41
N ASN A 115 10.29 3.14 -4.11
CA ASN A 115 11.18 2.48 -5.07
C ASN A 115 10.40 2.26 -6.36
N ALA A 116 11.05 2.54 -7.48
CA ALA A 116 10.53 2.16 -8.77
C ALA A 116 10.36 0.63 -8.79
N GLY A 117 9.29 0.16 -9.42
CA GLY A 117 9.07 -1.26 -9.64
C GLY A 117 9.97 -1.80 -10.75
N GLU A 118 9.53 -2.88 -11.38
CA GLU A 118 10.22 -3.55 -12.49
C GLU A 118 10.54 -2.60 -13.67
N SER A 119 9.70 -1.60 -13.92
CA SER A 119 9.91 -0.62 -14.99
C SER A 119 11.01 0.40 -14.70
N GLU A 120 11.60 0.42 -13.50
CA GLU A 120 12.59 1.42 -13.04
C GLU A 120 12.16 2.89 -13.12
N VAL A 121 10.89 3.17 -13.44
CA VAL A 121 10.31 4.53 -13.49
C VAL A 121 9.72 4.90 -12.13
N PRO A 122 10.25 5.93 -11.44
CA PRO A 122 9.67 6.44 -10.20
C PRO A 122 8.39 7.26 -10.47
N ALA A 123 7.49 7.29 -9.48
CA ALA A 123 6.18 7.94 -9.58
C ALA A 123 6.28 9.45 -9.87
N GLU A 124 7.36 10.10 -9.46
CA GLU A 124 7.64 11.52 -9.71
C GLU A 124 7.73 11.82 -11.21
N ILE A 125 8.34 10.92 -11.99
CA ILE A 125 8.48 11.10 -13.43
C ILE A 125 7.11 11.02 -14.10
N LEU A 126 6.27 10.05 -13.70
CA LEU A 126 4.91 9.89 -14.24
C LEU A 126 4.03 11.12 -13.94
N LYS A 127 4.22 11.72 -12.76
CA LYS A 127 3.48 12.93 -12.36
C LYS A 127 3.96 14.20 -13.05
N LEU A 128 5.26 14.34 -13.25
CA LEU A 128 5.89 15.55 -13.79
C LEU A 128 6.05 15.52 -15.32
N GLY A 129 5.95 14.34 -15.94
CA GLY A 129 6.12 14.14 -17.38
C GLY A 129 5.03 14.79 -18.27
N GLY A 130 4.02 15.40 -17.66
CA GLY A 130 2.98 16.17 -18.35
C GLY A 130 1.98 15.31 -19.13
N ASN A 131 1.07 15.99 -19.83
CA ASN A 131 -0.07 15.35 -20.48
C ASN A 131 0.34 14.39 -21.61
N ILE A 132 1.44 14.69 -22.31
CA ILE A 132 1.94 13.86 -23.42
C ILE A 132 2.32 12.46 -22.92
N LEU A 133 3.00 12.37 -21.78
CA LEU A 133 3.37 11.08 -21.20
C LEU A 133 2.13 10.32 -20.71
N GLN A 134 1.17 11.03 -20.11
CA GLN A 134 -0.07 10.42 -19.61
C GLN A 134 -0.94 9.88 -20.75
N GLN A 135 -1.03 10.59 -21.88
CA GLN A 135 -1.72 10.12 -23.09
C GLN A 135 -1.05 8.89 -23.68
N LYS A 136 0.29 8.92 -23.82
CA LYS A 136 1.02 7.74 -24.30
C LYS A 136 0.82 6.50 -23.43
N ILE A 137 0.62 6.66 -22.13
CA ILE A 137 0.30 5.55 -21.22
C ILE A 137 -1.13 5.05 -21.42
N ALA A 138 -2.06 5.93 -21.80
CA ALA A 138 -3.44 5.57 -22.10
C ALA A 138 -3.60 4.86 -23.46
N ASP A 139 -2.67 5.11 -24.39
CA ASP A 139 -2.68 4.54 -25.73
C ASP A 139 -1.95 3.17 -25.84
N LEU A 140 -1.35 2.67 -24.75
CA LEU A 140 -0.66 1.38 -24.67
C LEU A 140 -1.64 0.21 -24.52
#